data_AF-A0A955R573-F1
#
_entry.id   AF-A0A955R573-F1
#
_cell.length_a   1.000
_cell.length_b   1.000
_cell.length_c   1.000
_cell.angle_alpha   90.00
_cell.angle_beta   90.00
_cell.angle_gamma   90.00
#
_symmetry.space_group_name_H-M   'P 1'
#
loop_
_entity.id
_entity.type
_entity.pdbx_description
1 polymer ?
#
loop_
_entity_poly.entity_id
_entity_poly.type
_entity_poly.pdbx_seq_one_letter_code
_entity_poly.pdbx_strand_id
1 'polypeptide(L)'
;QLQTDNKGNVTFSFTSPEALTKWKLQLLAHTKDLNSSVKTLETVTQKELMVIPNAPRFLREGDNIVISTKIANLSDTALSGQAELQLVDAVTGKDITELLLKPFDKLRVTTQQDFTVNAKGNTQVSWELTIPNNVQAVQYKVIAKAGDFSDGEQNALPVLSNRMLVTETLPMWVRSNETRTFVLDKLKTNTSTTLSNHKLTLEMTSNPAWYAVQ
;
A
#
# COMPACT_ATOMS: atom_id res chain seq x y z
N GLN A 1 3.60 22.76 -23.76
CA GLN A 1 3.10 24.15 -23.78
C GLN A 1 2.11 24.28 -24.93
N LEU A 2 0.90 24.77 -24.65
CA LEU A 2 -0.12 24.95 -25.69
C LEU A 2 0.00 26.36 -26.26
N GLN A 3 -0.12 26.50 -27.59
CA GLN A 3 -0.16 27.78 -28.27
C GLN A 3 -1.56 28.04 -28.81
N THR A 4 -2.00 29.29 -28.77
CA THR A 4 -3.26 29.68 -29.37
C THR A 4 -3.17 29.70 -30.88
N ASP A 5 -4.28 29.41 -31.56
CA ASP A 5 -4.41 29.67 -32.99
C ASP A 5 -4.46 31.17 -33.30
N ASN A 6 -4.54 31.52 -34.60
CA ASN A 6 -4.63 32.91 -35.07
C ASN A 6 -5.89 33.66 -34.57
N LYS A 7 -6.86 32.95 -33.98
CA LYS A 7 -8.10 33.49 -33.41
C LYS A 7 -8.06 33.53 -31.87
N GLY A 8 -6.96 33.14 -31.25
CA GLY A 8 -6.81 33.10 -29.79
C GLY A 8 -7.38 31.84 -29.12
N ASN A 9 -7.77 30.82 -29.87
CA ASN A 9 -8.34 29.58 -29.31
C ASN A 9 -7.25 28.56 -29.00
N VAL A 10 -7.51 27.74 -27.98
CA VAL A 10 -6.67 26.59 -27.64
C VAL A 10 -7.56 25.40 -27.32
N THR A 11 -7.23 24.24 -27.88
CA THR A 11 -7.90 22.97 -27.62
C THR A 11 -6.86 21.97 -27.15
N PHE A 12 -7.18 21.20 -26.13
CA PHE A 12 -6.33 20.12 -25.64
C PHE A 12 -7.19 18.95 -25.21
N SER A 13 -6.62 17.76 -25.28
CA SER A 13 -7.18 16.54 -24.71
C SER A 13 -6.23 16.02 -23.63
N PHE A 14 -6.79 15.34 -22.64
CA PHE A 14 -6.01 14.61 -21.65
C PHE A 14 -6.75 13.33 -21.32
N THR A 15 -5.99 12.30 -20.99
CA THR A 15 -6.54 11.08 -20.39
C THR A 15 -6.63 11.32 -18.90
N SER A 16 -7.83 11.21 -18.33
CA SER A 16 -7.95 11.26 -16.87
C SER A 16 -7.19 10.08 -16.26
N PRO A 17 -6.43 10.29 -15.18
CA PRO A 17 -5.94 9.20 -14.35
C PRO A 17 -7.09 8.29 -13.88
N GLU A 18 -6.76 7.10 -13.39
CA GLU A 18 -7.75 6.11 -12.92
C GLU A 18 -8.61 6.60 -11.74
N ALA A 19 -8.27 7.74 -11.13
CA ALA A 19 -9.00 8.30 -10.01
C ALA A 19 -10.42 8.75 -10.41
N LEU A 20 -11.41 8.21 -9.71
CA LEU A 20 -12.82 8.60 -9.78
C LEU A 20 -13.06 9.75 -8.80
N THR A 21 -12.77 10.97 -9.26
CA THR A 21 -12.75 12.16 -8.41
C THR A 21 -13.19 13.40 -9.18
N LYS A 22 -13.30 14.51 -8.45
CA LYS A 22 -13.48 15.84 -9.03
C LYS A 22 -12.12 16.46 -9.32
N TRP A 23 -11.86 16.69 -10.59
CA TRP A 23 -10.66 17.33 -11.10
C TRP A 23 -10.82 18.85 -11.10
N LYS A 24 -9.81 19.56 -10.59
CA LYS A 24 -9.69 21.01 -10.67
C LYS A 24 -8.62 21.37 -11.69
N LEU A 25 -9.04 21.79 -12.87
CA LEU A 25 -8.15 22.23 -13.94
C LEU A 25 -7.81 23.72 -13.73
N GLN A 26 -6.52 24.02 -13.57
CA GLN A 26 -6.02 25.39 -13.42
C GLN A 26 -5.17 25.77 -14.63
N LEU A 27 -5.58 26.84 -15.32
CA LEU A 27 -4.93 27.34 -16.53
C LEU A 27 -4.33 28.71 -16.24
N LEU A 28 -3.08 28.91 -16.65
CA LEU A 28 -2.39 30.20 -16.65
C LEU A 28 -2.07 30.57 -18.10
N ALA A 29 -2.61 31.68 -18.59
CA ALA A 29 -2.29 32.25 -19.89
C ALA A 29 -1.40 33.49 -19.69
N HIS A 30 -0.43 33.68 -20.59
CA HIS A 30 0.41 34.88 -20.60
C HIS A 30 0.76 35.32 -22.04
N THR A 31 1.01 36.61 -22.24
CA THR A 31 1.51 37.18 -23.51
C THR A 31 2.98 37.60 -23.39
N LYS A 32 3.61 37.94 -24.52
CA LYS A 32 4.99 38.48 -24.55
C LYS A 32 5.12 39.81 -23.79
N ASP A 33 4.05 40.59 -23.78
CA ASP A 33 3.96 41.88 -23.07
C ASP A 33 3.62 41.72 -21.58
N LEU A 34 3.74 40.50 -21.03
CA LEU A 34 3.51 40.15 -19.63
C LEU A 34 2.06 40.30 -19.15
N ASN A 35 1.09 40.41 -20.05
CA ASN A 35 -0.33 40.26 -19.67
C ASN A 35 -0.57 38.82 -19.24
N SER A 36 -1.32 38.59 -18.17
CA SER A 36 -1.61 37.26 -17.67
C SER A 36 -3.06 37.10 -17.21
N SER A 37 -3.55 35.86 -17.23
CA SER A 37 -4.88 35.51 -16.73
C SER A 37 -4.89 34.07 -16.22
N VAL A 38 -5.70 33.82 -15.19
CA VAL A 38 -5.90 32.48 -14.62
C VAL A 38 -7.34 32.06 -14.79
N LYS A 39 -7.56 30.80 -15.18
CA LYS A 39 -8.90 30.19 -15.26
C LYS A 39 -8.94 28.89 -14.49
N THR A 40 -10.00 28.69 -13.73
CA THR A 40 -10.27 27.43 -13.03
C THR A 40 -11.51 26.77 -13.65
N LEU A 41 -11.42 25.48 -13.95
CA LEU A 41 -12.51 24.65 -14.43
C LEU A 41 -12.57 23.37 -13.59
N GLU A 42 -13.74 22.75 -13.55
CA GLU A 42 -13.96 21.51 -12.81
C GLU A 42 -14.59 20.44 -13.71
N THR A 43 -14.21 19.19 -13.51
CA THR A 43 -14.84 18.02 -14.17
C THR A 43 -14.83 16.83 -13.21
N VAL A 44 -15.73 15.86 -13.40
CA VAL A 44 -15.87 14.70 -12.51
C VAL A 44 -15.73 13.41 -13.33
N THR A 45 -14.92 12.48 -12.82
CA THR A 45 -14.83 11.11 -13.33
C THR A 45 -15.55 10.19 -12.35
N GLN A 46 -16.49 9.39 -12.85
CA GLN A 46 -17.27 8.45 -12.03
C GLN A 46 -17.68 7.22 -12.85
N LYS A 47 -17.86 6.08 -12.17
CA LYS A 47 -18.43 4.86 -12.76
C LYS A 47 -19.81 4.59 -12.15
N GLU A 48 -20.64 3.84 -12.86
CA GLU A 48 -21.95 3.41 -12.37
C GLU A 48 -21.85 2.51 -11.12
N LEU A 49 -20.83 1.66 -11.07
CA LEU A 49 -20.45 0.90 -9.89
C LEU A 49 -19.05 1.31 -9.48
N MET A 50 -18.85 1.65 -8.20
CA MET A 50 -17.54 2.00 -7.66
C MET A 50 -17.24 1.21 -6.40
N VAL A 51 -15.99 0.81 -6.24
CA VAL A 51 -15.48 0.15 -5.04
C VAL A 51 -14.44 1.03 -4.36
N ILE A 52 -14.56 1.22 -3.04
CA ILE A 52 -13.70 2.12 -2.27
C ILE A 52 -13.30 1.41 -0.96
N PRO A 53 -12.15 0.71 -0.94
CA PRO A 53 -11.63 0.06 0.25
C PRO A 53 -11.12 1.07 1.28
N ASN A 54 -11.59 0.96 2.52
CA ASN A 54 -11.10 1.73 3.65
C ASN A 54 -9.97 0.96 4.37
N ALA A 55 -8.85 0.76 3.67
CA ALA A 55 -7.67 0.13 4.23
C ALA A 55 -6.84 1.12 5.09
N PRO A 56 -6.15 0.66 6.15
CA PRO A 56 -5.19 1.48 6.88
C PRO A 56 -3.99 1.84 5.99
N ARG A 57 -3.17 2.81 6.41
CA ARG A 57 -1.96 3.21 5.67
C ARG A 57 -0.80 2.21 5.78
N PHE A 58 -0.80 1.42 6.84
CA PHE A 58 0.18 0.37 7.10
C PHE A 58 -0.48 -0.70 7.97
N LEU A 59 0.13 -1.87 7.98
CA LEU A 59 -0.24 -3.00 8.83
C LEU A 59 0.84 -3.21 9.89
N ARG A 60 0.54 -3.96 10.94
CA ARG A 60 1.54 -4.40 11.92
C ARG A 60 1.47 -5.90 12.12
N GLU A 61 2.63 -6.52 12.27
CA GLU A 61 2.73 -7.95 12.60
C GLU A 61 1.91 -8.28 13.86
N GLY A 62 1.03 -9.27 13.74
CA GLY A 62 0.16 -9.75 14.82
C GLY A 62 -1.18 -9.02 14.97
N ASP A 63 -1.43 -7.95 14.21
CA ASP A 63 -2.72 -7.25 14.28
C ASP A 63 -3.86 -8.13 13.71
N ASN A 64 -5.04 -7.98 14.30
CA ASN A 64 -6.30 -8.40 13.69
C ASN A 64 -7.02 -7.14 13.22
N ILE A 65 -7.32 -7.06 11.93
CA ILE A 65 -7.95 -5.89 11.32
C ILE A 65 -9.18 -6.30 10.52
N VAL A 66 -10.04 -5.32 10.26
CA VAL A 66 -11.15 -5.48 9.32
C VAL A 66 -10.94 -4.48 8.19
N ILE A 67 -10.79 -4.97 6.96
CA ILE A 67 -10.84 -4.13 5.76
C ILE A 67 -12.31 -4.00 5.38
N SER A 68 -12.89 -2.83 5.67
CA SER A 68 -14.22 -2.47 5.19
C SER A 68 -14.13 -1.83 3.82
N THR A 69 -15.01 -2.19 2.90
CA THR A 69 -15.05 -1.61 1.56
C THR A 69 -16.45 -1.11 1.26
N LYS A 70 -16.52 0.17 0.89
CA LYS A 70 -17.75 0.79 0.42
C LYS A 70 -17.96 0.46 -1.05
N ILE A 71 -19.18 0.07 -1.39
CA ILE A 71 -19.61 -0.12 -2.78
C ILE A 71 -20.71 0.91 -3.06
N ALA A 72 -20.49 1.75 -4.06
CA ALA A 72 -21.43 2.79 -4.46
C ALA A 72 -22.07 2.44 -5.80
N ASN A 73 -23.39 2.58 -5.88
CA ASN A 73 -24.16 2.44 -7.10
C ASN A 73 -24.68 3.81 -7.51
N LEU A 74 -24.15 4.34 -8.60
CA LEU A 74 -24.59 5.59 -9.20
C LEU A 74 -25.61 5.39 -10.31
N SER A 75 -26.05 4.16 -10.59
CA SER A 75 -27.09 3.90 -11.59
C SER A 75 -28.50 4.15 -11.05
N ASP A 76 -29.46 4.18 -11.96
CA ASP A 76 -30.88 4.38 -11.67
C ASP A 76 -31.61 3.07 -11.28
N THR A 77 -30.89 1.94 -11.24
CA THR A 77 -31.46 0.62 -10.90
C THR A 77 -30.75 0.02 -9.69
N ALA A 78 -31.42 -0.89 -8.98
CA ALA A 78 -30.76 -1.67 -7.93
C ALA A 78 -29.82 -2.70 -8.54
N LEU A 79 -28.64 -2.87 -7.93
CA LEU A 79 -27.63 -3.82 -8.36
C LEU A 79 -27.45 -4.91 -7.30
N SER A 80 -27.22 -6.13 -7.78
CA SER A 80 -26.82 -7.28 -6.95
C SER A 80 -25.59 -7.90 -7.59
N GLY A 81 -24.61 -8.24 -6.78
CA GLY A 81 -23.30 -8.63 -7.27
C GLY A 81 -22.45 -9.26 -6.18
N GLN A 82 -21.18 -9.43 -6.51
CA GLN A 82 -20.20 -10.04 -5.63
C GLN A 82 -18.93 -9.20 -5.58
N ALA A 83 -18.38 -9.05 -4.39
CA ALA A 83 -17.10 -8.42 -4.14
C ALA A 83 -16.07 -9.46 -3.71
N GLU A 84 -14.86 -9.37 -4.22
CA GLU A 84 -13.76 -10.30 -3.94
C GLU A 84 -12.53 -9.55 -3.42
N LEU A 85 -11.91 -10.07 -2.36
CA LEU A 85 -10.61 -9.62 -1.87
C LEU A 85 -9.51 -10.61 -2.27
N GLN A 86 -8.46 -10.09 -2.91
CA GLN A 86 -7.23 -10.80 -3.22
C GLN A 86 -6.07 -10.15 -2.45
N LEU A 87 -5.20 -10.96 -1.86
CA LEU A 87 -4.03 -10.50 -1.11
C LEU A 87 -2.78 -11.18 -1.65
N VAL A 88 -1.80 -10.37 -2.07
CA VAL A 88 -0.50 -10.87 -2.53
C VAL A 88 0.62 -10.25 -1.71
N ASP A 89 1.70 -11.00 -1.50
CA ASP A 89 2.94 -10.45 -0.99
C ASP A 89 3.51 -9.50 -2.04
N ALA A 90 3.62 -8.22 -1.70
CA ALA A 90 4.00 -7.19 -2.68
C ALA A 90 5.49 -7.26 -3.10
N VAL A 91 6.31 -8.06 -2.41
CA VAL A 91 7.73 -8.26 -2.71
C VAL A 91 7.92 -9.46 -3.62
N THR A 92 7.23 -10.57 -3.34
CA THR A 92 7.40 -11.84 -4.06
C THR A 92 6.34 -12.08 -5.13
N GLY A 93 5.23 -11.35 -5.11
CA GLY A 93 4.07 -11.54 -5.98
C GLY A 93 3.26 -12.79 -5.70
N LYS A 94 3.53 -13.50 -4.59
CA LYS A 94 2.81 -14.73 -4.22
C LYS A 94 1.47 -14.41 -3.58
N ASP A 95 0.47 -15.22 -3.88
CA ASP A 95 -0.81 -15.19 -3.17
C ASP A 95 -0.61 -15.57 -1.70
N ILE A 96 -1.10 -14.71 -0.81
CA ILE A 96 -1.07 -14.89 0.65
C ILE A 96 -2.48 -14.75 1.25
N THR A 97 -3.52 -14.83 0.43
CA THR A 97 -4.91 -14.61 0.84
C THR A 97 -5.33 -15.57 1.94
N GLU A 98 -5.08 -16.87 1.75
CA GLU A 98 -5.39 -17.89 2.76
C GLU A 98 -4.58 -17.73 4.06
N LEU A 99 -3.38 -17.16 3.97
CA LEU A 99 -2.52 -16.93 5.12
C LEU A 99 -3.06 -15.82 6.03
N LEU A 100 -3.68 -14.79 5.44
CA LEU A 100 -4.13 -13.60 6.16
C LEU A 100 -5.62 -13.64 6.51
N LEU A 101 -6.45 -14.27 5.68
CA LEU A 101 -7.90 -14.17 5.79
C LEU A 101 -8.43 -15.07 6.92
N LYS A 102 -9.25 -14.48 7.82
CA LYS A 102 -9.95 -15.22 8.87
C LYS A 102 -11.41 -15.48 8.49
N PRO A 103 -11.98 -16.62 8.92
CA PRO A 103 -13.40 -16.88 8.75
C PRO A 103 -14.18 -16.03 9.75
N PHE A 104 -15.11 -15.21 9.25
CA PHE A 104 -15.96 -14.35 10.07
C PHE A 104 -16.87 -15.16 11.01
N ASP A 105 -17.24 -16.39 10.62
CA ASP A 105 -18.16 -17.24 11.40
C ASP A 105 -17.77 -18.73 11.42
N LYS A 106 -16.47 -19.02 11.61
CA LYS A 106 -15.86 -20.37 11.83
C LYS A 106 -16.19 -21.49 10.82
N LEU A 107 -17.02 -21.25 9.82
CA LEU A 107 -17.56 -22.28 8.93
C LEU A 107 -16.85 -22.30 7.58
N ARG A 108 -16.51 -21.13 7.00
CA ARG A 108 -15.71 -21.00 5.76
C ARG A 108 -14.97 -19.67 5.69
N VAL A 109 -13.73 -19.72 5.24
CA VAL A 109 -12.97 -18.55 4.78
C VAL A 109 -13.42 -18.28 3.34
N THR A 110 -14.05 -17.13 3.09
CA THR A 110 -14.44 -16.73 1.72
C THR A 110 -13.86 -15.37 1.41
N THR A 111 -13.17 -15.29 0.28
CA THR A 111 -12.71 -14.04 -0.34
C THR A 111 -13.87 -13.28 -0.95
N GLN A 112 -14.94 -13.98 -1.30
CA GLN A 112 -16.12 -13.46 -1.98
C GLN A 112 -17.25 -13.15 -1.00
N GLN A 113 -17.82 -11.96 -1.14
CA GLN A 113 -18.95 -11.45 -0.36
C GLN A 113 -20.02 -10.94 -1.32
N ASP A 114 -21.21 -11.53 -1.24
CA ASP A 114 -22.35 -11.06 -2.03
C ASP A 114 -22.89 -9.75 -1.44
N PHE A 115 -23.35 -8.86 -2.31
CA PHE A 115 -23.93 -7.59 -1.90
C PHE A 115 -25.13 -7.21 -2.77
N THR A 116 -26.02 -6.43 -2.17
CA THR A 116 -27.09 -5.73 -2.87
C THR A 116 -27.02 -4.25 -2.53
N VAL A 117 -27.34 -3.40 -3.51
CA VAL A 117 -27.28 -1.94 -3.36
C VAL A 117 -28.38 -1.29 -4.17
N ASN A 118 -29.14 -0.41 -3.52
CA ASN A 118 -30.22 0.34 -4.16
C ASN A 118 -29.68 1.31 -5.22
N ALA A 119 -30.55 1.75 -6.13
CA ALA A 119 -30.25 2.84 -7.06
C ALA A 119 -29.77 4.08 -6.31
N LYS A 120 -28.72 4.75 -6.83
CA LYS A 120 -28.06 5.90 -6.18
C LYS A 120 -27.65 5.65 -4.71
N GLY A 121 -27.45 4.39 -4.33
CA GLY A 121 -27.21 3.96 -2.96
C GLY A 121 -25.76 3.55 -2.68
N ASN A 122 -25.49 3.27 -1.40
CA ASN A 122 -24.22 2.69 -0.97
C ASN A 122 -24.48 1.43 -0.14
N THR A 123 -23.57 0.47 -0.23
CA THR A 123 -23.50 -0.70 0.66
C THR A 123 -22.06 -0.92 1.10
N GLN A 124 -21.83 -1.92 1.95
CA GLN A 124 -20.50 -2.27 2.41
C GLN A 124 -20.31 -3.78 2.50
N VAL A 125 -19.07 -4.20 2.27
CA VAL A 125 -18.57 -5.56 2.55
C VAL A 125 -17.35 -5.45 3.45
N SER A 126 -16.99 -6.52 4.14
CA SER A 126 -15.86 -6.51 5.08
C SER A 126 -15.15 -7.85 5.13
N TRP A 127 -13.83 -7.80 5.29
CA TRP A 127 -12.99 -8.97 5.48
C TRP A 127 -12.14 -8.80 6.73
N GLU A 128 -12.08 -9.84 7.57
CA GLU A 128 -11.22 -9.87 8.74
C GLU A 128 -9.89 -10.53 8.38
N LEU A 129 -8.79 -9.84 8.70
CA LEU A 129 -7.43 -10.29 8.43
C LEU A 129 -6.64 -10.41 9.72
N THR A 130 -5.77 -11.42 9.78
CA THR A 130 -4.69 -11.52 10.76
C THR A 130 -3.36 -11.37 10.06
N ILE A 131 -2.58 -10.41 10.53
CA ILE A 131 -1.30 -10.11 9.89
C ILE A 131 -0.23 -11.05 10.44
N PRO A 132 0.34 -11.96 9.63
CA PRO A 132 1.36 -12.89 10.09
C PRO A 132 2.68 -12.17 10.36
N ASN A 133 3.57 -12.85 11.06
CA ASN A 133 4.97 -12.43 11.15
C ASN A 133 5.69 -12.71 9.82
N ASN A 134 6.72 -11.92 9.51
CA ASN A 134 7.61 -12.09 8.33
C ASN A 134 6.98 -11.78 6.96
N VAL A 135 5.82 -11.12 6.90
CA VAL A 135 5.35 -10.47 5.67
C VAL A 135 5.76 -9.01 5.74
N GLN A 136 6.44 -8.51 4.71
CA GLN A 136 6.97 -7.13 4.70
C GLN A 136 6.01 -6.13 4.07
N ALA A 137 5.22 -6.57 3.10
CA ALA A 137 4.23 -5.75 2.42
C ALA A 137 3.12 -6.61 1.85
N VAL A 138 1.88 -6.17 2.03
CA VAL A 138 0.67 -6.82 1.50
C VAL A 138 0.08 -5.90 0.44
N GLN A 139 -0.06 -6.38 -0.78
CA GLN A 139 -0.88 -5.73 -1.78
C GLN A 139 -2.28 -6.31 -1.71
N TYR A 140 -3.27 -5.47 -1.45
CA TYR A 140 -4.66 -5.84 -1.56
C TYR A 140 -5.19 -5.45 -2.94
N LYS A 141 -6.16 -6.23 -3.42
CA LYS A 141 -6.98 -5.90 -4.57
C LYS A 141 -8.41 -6.28 -4.24
N VAL A 142 -9.31 -5.30 -4.29
CA VAL A 142 -10.74 -5.52 -4.12
C VAL A 142 -11.42 -5.31 -5.45
N ILE A 143 -12.24 -6.29 -5.87
CA ILE A 143 -12.96 -6.26 -7.14
C ILE A 143 -14.44 -6.41 -6.83
N ALA A 144 -15.29 -5.56 -7.39
CA ALA A 144 -16.74 -5.70 -7.32
C ALA A 144 -17.32 -5.90 -8.72
N LYS A 145 -18.24 -6.85 -8.88
CA LYS A 145 -18.94 -7.10 -10.14
C LYS A 145 -20.44 -7.21 -9.90
N ALA A 146 -21.25 -6.49 -10.68
CA ALA A 146 -22.71 -6.56 -10.67
C ALA A 146 -23.26 -6.38 -12.09
N GLY A 147 -23.82 -7.46 -12.66
CA GLY A 147 -24.23 -7.48 -14.07
C GLY A 147 -23.07 -7.18 -15.02
N ASP A 148 -23.24 -6.18 -15.88
CA ASP A 148 -22.22 -5.70 -16.82
C ASP A 148 -21.25 -4.68 -16.21
N PHE A 149 -21.50 -4.24 -14.97
CA PHE A 149 -20.61 -3.30 -14.28
C PHE A 149 -19.56 -4.03 -13.47
N SER A 150 -18.33 -3.51 -13.50
CA SER A 150 -17.26 -3.95 -12.62
C SER A 150 -16.34 -2.80 -12.28
N ASP A 151 -15.78 -2.86 -11.08
CA ASP A 151 -14.75 -1.95 -10.62
C ASP A 151 -13.75 -2.68 -9.72
N GLY A 152 -12.55 -2.14 -9.62
CA GLY A 152 -11.50 -2.73 -8.80
C GLY A 152 -10.50 -1.69 -8.33
N GLU A 153 -10.11 -1.78 -7.07
CA GLU A 153 -9.08 -0.93 -6.47
C GLU A 153 -7.97 -1.82 -5.90
N GLN A 154 -6.72 -1.40 -6.12
CA GLN A 154 -5.54 -2.09 -5.61
C GLN A 154 -4.57 -1.11 -4.95
N ASN A 155 -3.93 -1.53 -3.86
CA ASN A 155 -2.86 -0.76 -3.24
C ASN A 155 -1.94 -1.65 -2.41
N ALA A 156 -0.72 -1.19 -2.15
CA ALA A 156 0.27 -1.88 -1.33
C ALA A 156 0.37 -1.23 0.06
N LEU A 157 0.33 -2.08 1.09
CA LEU A 157 0.44 -1.69 2.49
C LEU A 157 1.75 -2.24 3.07
N PRO A 158 2.64 -1.39 3.59
CA PRO A 158 3.80 -1.88 4.32
C PRO A 158 3.35 -2.54 5.63
N VAL A 159 4.02 -3.63 6.01
CA VAL A 159 3.81 -4.31 7.29
C VAL A 159 4.97 -3.97 8.21
N LEU A 160 4.65 -3.29 9.31
CA LEU A 160 5.63 -2.88 10.31
C LEU A 160 5.81 -3.99 11.34
N SER A 161 7.05 -4.20 11.77
CA SER A 161 7.31 -5.14 12.84
C SER A 161 6.74 -4.66 14.17
N ASN A 162 6.29 -5.60 14.99
CA ASN A 162 5.98 -5.36 16.39
C ASN A 162 7.22 -5.51 17.31
N ARG A 163 8.40 -5.72 16.71
CA ARG A 163 9.67 -5.94 17.42
C ARG A 163 10.57 -4.71 17.36
N MET A 164 11.47 -4.64 18.33
CA MET A 164 12.54 -3.64 18.34
C MET A 164 13.84 -4.30 17.89
N LEU A 165 14.52 -3.67 16.92
CA LEU A 165 15.84 -4.12 16.51
C LEU A 165 16.86 -3.71 17.59
N VAL A 166 17.54 -4.69 18.17
CA VAL A 166 18.62 -4.48 19.12
C VAL A 166 19.94 -4.88 18.46
N THR A 167 20.92 -3.99 18.48
CA THR A 167 22.25 -4.22 17.91
C THR A 167 23.30 -4.15 19.00
N GLU A 168 24.11 -5.21 19.11
CA GLU A 168 25.33 -5.23 19.89
C GLU A 168 26.52 -5.11 18.94
N THR A 169 27.44 -4.19 19.22
CA THR A 169 28.64 -3.96 18.42
C THR A 169 29.86 -4.01 19.32
N LEU A 170 30.88 -4.77 18.91
CA LEU A 170 32.13 -4.94 19.62
C LEU A 170 33.30 -4.62 18.69
N PRO A 171 34.04 -3.51 18.91
CA PRO A 171 35.24 -3.24 18.14
C PRO A 171 36.34 -4.24 18.50
N MET A 172 36.95 -4.83 17.48
CA MET A 172 37.98 -5.85 17.64
C MET A 172 39.32 -5.37 17.08
N TRP A 173 40.36 -5.43 17.91
CA TRP A 173 41.72 -5.08 17.54
C TRP A 173 42.63 -6.28 17.75
N VAL A 174 43.23 -6.78 16.68
CA VAL A 174 44.13 -7.93 16.71
C VAL A 174 45.45 -7.53 16.04
N ARG A 175 46.57 -7.67 16.75
CA ARG A 175 47.89 -7.41 16.18
C ARG A 175 48.39 -8.62 15.40
N SER A 176 49.40 -8.42 14.56
CA SER A 176 50.05 -9.51 13.83
C SER A 176 50.56 -10.57 14.81
N ASN A 177 50.36 -11.85 14.47
CA ASN A 177 50.71 -13.01 15.28
C ASN A 177 50.03 -13.12 16.67
N GLU A 178 48.95 -12.37 16.92
CA GLU A 178 48.12 -12.57 18.11
C GLU A 178 46.84 -13.37 17.77
N THR A 179 46.39 -14.22 18.69
CA THR A 179 45.04 -14.78 18.69
C THR A 179 44.25 -14.18 19.84
N ARG A 180 43.07 -13.62 19.56
CA ARG A 180 42.17 -13.05 20.56
C ARG A 180 40.78 -13.63 20.42
N THR A 181 40.13 -13.88 21.56
CA THR A 181 38.74 -14.30 21.64
C THR A 181 37.90 -13.10 22.03
N PHE A 182 36.84 -12.84 21.26
CA PHE A 182 35.87 -11.80 21.53
C PHE A 182 34.52 -12.45 21.79
N VAL A 183 33.78 -11.93 22.77
CA VAL A 183 32.47 -12.47 23.17
C VAL A 183 31.45 -11.34 23.11
N LEU A 184 30.33 -11.60 22.43
CA LEU A 184 29.14 -10.76 22.44
C LEU A 184 28.27 -11.20 23.62
N ASP A 185 28.49 -10.62 24.79
CA ASP A 185 27.85 -11.07 26.03
C ASP A 185 26.34 -10.89 25.98
N LYS A 186 25.83 -9.80 25.40
CA LYS A 186 24.37 -9.57 25.32
C LYS A 186 23.68 -10.56 24.38
N LEU A 187 24.38 -11.01 23.33
CA LEU A 187 23.91 -12.11 22.49
C LEU A 187 23.99 -13.46 23.21
N LYS A 188 25.08 -13.74 23.93
CA LYS A 188 25.32 -15.02 24.60
C LYS A 188 24.39 -15.26 25.79
N THR A 189 24.12 -14.24 26.60
CA THR A 189 23.36 -14.37 27.86
C THR A 189 21.93 -13.84 27.75
N ASN A 190 21.36 -13.80 26.55
CA ASN A 190 20.00 -13.32 26.34
C ASN A 190 18.96 -14.31 26.91
N THR A 191 18.01 -13.81 27.69
CA THR A 191 16.92 -14.61 28.29
C THR A 191 15.54 -14.32 27.71
N SER A 192 15.46 -13.49 26.67
CA SER A 192 14.18 -13.14 26.03
C SER A 192 13.57 -14.35 25.33
N THR A 193 12.31 -14.66 25.67
CA THR A 193 11.53 -15.74 25.06
C THR A 193 11.03 -15.40 23.65
N THR A 194 11.12 -14.14 23.23
CA THR A 194 10.69 -13.65 21.92
C THR A 194 11.85 -13.28 21.00
N LEU A 195 13.09 -13.58 21.40
CA LEU A 195 14.29 -13.31 20.61
C LEU A 195 14.21 -13.99 19.24
N SER A 196 14.48 -13.22 18.19
CA SER A 196 14.63 -13.72 16.83
C SER A 196 15.88 -13.09 16.22
N ASN A 197 16.84 -13.94 15.84
CA ASN A 197 18.11 -13.48 15.29
C ASN A 197 17.89 -12.85 13.90
N HIS A 198 18.34 -11.61 13.73
CA HIS A 198 18.19 -10.89 12.47
C HIS A 198 19.43 -11.00 11.59
N LYS A 199 20.61 -10.58 12.09
CA LYS A 199 21.85 -10.56 11.32
C LYS A 199 23.08 -10.57 12.25
N LEU A 200 24.12 -11.31 11.85
CA LEU A 200 25.46 -11.21 12.42
C LEU A 200 26.42 -10.76 11.30
N THR A 201 27.18 -9.70 11.54
CA THR A 201 28.15 -9.16 10.57
C THR A 201 29.53 -9.11 11.23
N LEU A 202 30.56 -9.53 10.48
CA LEU A 202 31.96 -9.35 10.84
C LEU A 202 32.62 -8.51 9.74
N GLU A 203 33.15 -7.35 10.13
CA GLU A 203 33.91 -6.47 9.24
C GLU A 203 35.34 -6.40 9.74
N MET A 204 36.30 -6.54 8.82
CA MET A 204 37.74 -6.52 9.12
C MET A 204 38.47 -5.70 8.06
N THR A 205 39.38 -4.84 8.50
CA THR A 205 40.34 -4.15 7.63
C THR A 205 41.74 -4.22 8.23
N SER A 206 42.77 -4.34 7.40
CA SER A 206 44.16 -4.20 7.80
C SER A 206 44.60 -2.74 7.90
N ASN A 207 43.82 -1.80 7.35
CA ASN A 207 44.11 -0.37 7.38
C ASN A 207 42.91 0.40 7.97
N PRO A 208 42.98 0.82 9.25
CA PRO A 208 41.87 1.49 9.93
C PRO A 208 41.56 2.89 9.40
N ALA A 209 42.44 3.50 8.59
CA ALA A 209 42.18 4.81 7.97
C ALA A 209 40.98 4.77 7.00
N TRP A 210 40.62 3.60 6.47
CA TRP A 210 39.50 3.44 5.55
C TRP A 210 38.13 3.63 6.22
N TYR A 211 38.02 3.43 7.54
CA TYR A 211 36.76 3.69 8.27
C TYR A 211 36.46 5.18 8.45
N ALA A 212 37.47 6.06 8.31
CA ALA A 212 37.27 7.50 8.45
C ALA A 212 36.73 8.17 7.18
N VAL A 213 36.71 7.45 6.04
CA VAL A 213 36.28 7.98 4.73
C VAL A 213 34.91 7.42 4.30
N GLN A 214 34.37 6.44 5.02
CA GLN A 214 33.13 5.73 4.71
C GLN A 214 31.88 6.44 5.24
#